data_AF-A0A9Q9I9F5-F1
#
_entry.id   AF-A0A9Q9I9F5-F1
#
_cell.length_a   1.000
_cell.length_b   1.000
_cell.length_c   1.000
_cell.angle_alpha   90.00
_cell.angle_beta   90.00
_cell.angle_gamma   90.00
#
_symmetry.space_group_name_H-M   'P 1'
#
loop_
_entity.id
_entity.type
_entity.pdbx_description
1 polymer ?
#
loop_
_entity_poly.entity_id
_entity_poly.type
_entity_poly.pdbx_seq_one_letter_code
_entity_poly.pdbx_strand_id
1 'polypeptide(L)'
;MTDAKPLRELAPHLVWEAVLLLAAAGVVAGLYNVNAAVFTRGQVWAGIAILGFAACGLALSLRTATPNLAIAPVAVLAGWVFVTRVNDGASVAVAFLLAVLAAAGVGLVLALIVGLTALPAWAVTLGGGFIVSAAVLDATGARIEPLTRAARTTTGFGVWAAVFAVVSIGGAVLFAVPAVRRLLTANRPVAGGDDPARWRPAKLVGALVGVTGSAVLAGVSGVLSARLTGGAMFTDSGQLPYALAAVLLGGVSVFGRRAGVFGVVLAVVVIDGVRRWQALEGVGAAPALLTTGILAVVGLLVVWLLELVGRRVAPLSAVAFPGAAPGPLPVAGGFVPAGAGAPGFVPAGASSPVPPGSPAGLPAQPAGPASAPPGTYPPGTFAPPPPPMSGGPVFGQPTYPTPQAGAPGYPPLPPPPAGGQPAIPQPWTVPGTGAAPQVPSQPVSPPVSGPPSTDPPGYPPAPPPSWPPRQ
;
A
#
# COMPACT_ATOMS: atom_id res chain seq x y z
N MET A 1 -40.61 -12.00 -17.63
CA MET A 1 -40.38 -10.53 -17.60
C MET A 1 -39.62 -10.15 -16.32
N THR A 2 -38.53 -10.85 -16.02
CA THR A 2 -37.98 -10.98 -14.64
C THR A 2 -36.50 -10.64 -14.53
N ASP A 3 -35.82 -10.35 -15.64
CA ASP A 3 -34.35 -10.29 -15.72
C ASP A 3 -33.76 -8.89 -15.51
N ALA A 4 -34.59 -7.88 -15.25
CA ALA A 4 -34.13 -6.50 -15.02
C ALA A 4 -33.49 -6.26 -13.64
N LYS A 5 -33.65 -7.19 -12.68
CA LYS A 5 -33.15 -7.04 -11.30
C LYS A 5 -31.62 -6.95 -11.18
N PRO A 6 -30.81 -7.86 -11.77
CA PRO A 6 -29.34 -7.76 -11.69
C PRO A 6 -28.79 -6.48 -12.31
N LEU A 7 -29.33 -6.03 -13.44
CA LEU A 7 -28.88 -4.80 -14.11
C LEU A 7 -29.07 -3.55 -13.24
N ARG A 8 -30.19 -3.43 -12.51
CA ARG A 8 -30.44 -2.30 -11.61
C ARG A 8 -29.49 -2.27 -10.40
N GLU A 9 -29.05 -3.43 -9.91
CA GLU A 9 -28.08 -3.52 -8.81
C GLU A 9 -26.63 -3.26 -9.24
N LEU A 10 -26.32 -3.46 -10.52
CA LEU A 10 -24.99 -3.25 -11.11
C LEU A 10 -24.82 -1.84 -11.71
N ALA A 11 -25.90 -1.20 -12.17
CA ALA A 11 -25.85 0.09 -12.86
C ALA A 11 -25.03 1.19 -12.13
N PRO A 12 -25.14 1.39 -10.79
CA PRO A 12 -24.31 2.39 -10.10
C PRO A 12 -22.81 2.09 -10.18
N HIS A 13 -22.41 0.81 -10.22
CA HIS A 13 -21.01 0.41 -10.35
C HIS A 13 -20.52 0.60 -11.79
N LEU A 14 -21.34 0.26 -12.79
CA LEU A 14 -21.02 0.50 -14.20
C LEU A 14 -20.86 2.00 -14.53
N VAL A 15 -21.70 2.86 -13.94
CA VAL A 15 -21.55 4.32 -14.06
C VAL A 15 -20.23 4.78 -13.43
N TRP A 16 -19.86 4.27 -12.26
CA TRP A 16 -18.57 4.60 -11.64
C TRP A 16 -17.37 4.09 -12.46
N GLU A 17 -17.45 2.88 -13.01
CA GLU A 17 -16.40 2.35 -13.89
C GLU A 17 -16.27 3.14 -15.19
N ALA A 18 -17.37 3.66 -15.75
CA ALA A 18 -17.33 4.58 -16.88
C ALA A 18 -16.65 5.92 -16.52
N VAL A 19 -16.93 6.47 -15.34
CA VAL A 19 -16.23 7.68 -14.85
C VAL A 19 -14.73 7.42 -14.64
N LEU A 20 -14.37 6.28 -14.04
CA LEU A 20 -12.97 5.87 -13.90
C LEU A 20 -12.27 5.64 -15.23
N LEU A 21 -12.97 5.09 -16.23
CA LEU A 21 -12.44 4.88 -17.58
C LEU A 21 -12.14 6.23 -18.26
N LEU A 22 -13.05 7.20 -18.16
CA LEU A 22 -12.84 8.55 -18.66
C LEU A 22 -11.68 9.26 -17.93
N ALA A 23 -11.58 9.11 -16.61
CA ALA A 23 -10.46 9.64 -15.83
C ALA A 23 -9.12 9.00 -16.23
N ALA A 24 -9.08 7.67 -16.39
CA ALA A 24 -7.89 6.95 -16.85
C ALA A 24 -7.47 7.37 -18.26
N ALA A 25 -8.44 7.51 -19.18
CA ALA A 25 -8.20 7.99 -20.54
C ALA A 25 -7.66 9.43 -20.55
N GLY A 26 -8.22 10.33 -19.72
CA GLY A 26 -7.74 11.70 -19.58
C GLY A 26 -6.30 11.78 -19.04
N VAL A 27 -5.97 11.01 -18.01
CA VAL A 27 -4.61 10.93 -17.44
C VAL A 27 -3.62 10.38 -18.47
N VAL A 28 -3.99 9.32 -19.21
CA VAL A 28 -3.15 8.74 -20.27
C VAL A 28 -2.95 9.71 -21.44
N ALA A 29 -4.00 10.37 -21.90
CA ALA A 29 -3.94 11.34 -23.00
C ALA A 29 -3.09 12.56 -22.63
N GLY A 30 -3.25 13.10 -21.42
CA GLY A 30 -2.43 14.22 -20.97
C GLY A 30 -0.97 13.82 -20.73
N LEU A 31 -0.69 12.63 -20.17
CA LEU A 31 0.68 12.10 -20.09
C LEU A 31 1.33 11.94 -21.47
N TYR A 32 0.56 11.53 -22.47
CA TYR A 32 1.03 11.44 -23.85
C TYR A 32 1.39 12.82 -24.41
N ASN A 33 0.56 13.84 -24.15
CA ASN A 33 0.80 15.22 -24.57
C ASN A 33 2.01 15.86 -23.88
N VAL A 34 2.24 15.57 -22.59
CA VAL A 34 3.43 16.05 -21.85
C VAL A 34 4.69 15.30 -22.26
N ASN A 35 4.63 13.96 -22.35
CA ASN A 35 5.80 13.14 -22.64
C ASN A 35 5.44 11.74 -23.21
N ALA A 36 5.13 11.66 -24.51
CA ALA A 36 4.85 10.39 -25.19
C ALA A 36 5.95 9.31 -25.03
N ALA A 37 7.21 9.69 -24.79
CA ALA A 37 8.32 8.73 -24.60
C ALA A 37 8.19 7.90 -23.30
N VAL A 38 7.31 8.30 -22.39
CA VAL A 38 6.93 7.54 -21.19
C VAL A 38 6.32 6.18 -21.55
N PHE A 39 5.55 6.09 -22.64
CA PHE A 39 4.94 4.85 -23.11
C PHE A 39 5.91 3.96 -23.91
N THR A 40 6.78 4.56 -24.75
CA THR A 40 7.71 3.81 -25.61
C THR A 40 8.84 3.14 -24.83
N ARG A 41 9.25 3.70 -23.68
CA ARG A 41 10.34 3.16 -22.84
C ARG A 41 9.91 2.00 -21.93
N GLY A 42 8.68 1.49 -22.05
CA GLY A 42 8.13 0.40 -21.22
C GLY A 42 7.91 0.74 -19.73
N GLN A 43 8.29 1.95 -19.34
CA GLN A 43 8.36 2.48 -17.97
C GLN A 43 7.01 2.55 -17.26
N VAL A 44 5.93 2.85 -17.99
CA VAL A 44 4.54 2.87 -17.49
C VAL A 44 4.10 1.51 -16.99
N TRP A 45 4.35 0.46 -17.78
CA TRP A 45 3.91 -0.90 -17.44
C TRP A 45 4.50 -1.41 -16.13
N ALA A 46 5.71 -0.97 -15.78
CA ALA A 46 6.33 -1.34 -14.53
C ALA A 46 5.60 -0.72 -13.31
N GLY A 47 5.23 0.56 -13.40
CA GLY A 47 4.44 1.24 -12.37
C GLY A 47 3.07 0.59 -12.18
N ILE A 48 2.33 0.40 -13.28
CA ILE A 48 1.03 -0.28 -13.31
C ILE A 48 1.13 -1.70 -12.73
N ALA A 49 2.15 -2.49 -13.10
CA ALA A 49 2.30 -3.85 -12.59
C ALA A 49 2.61 -3.87 -11.08
N ILE A 50 3.59 -3.10 -10.62
CA ILE A 50 4.01 -3.07 -9.20
C ILE A 50 2.83 -2.59 -8.32
N LEU A 51 2.30 -1.39 -8.61
CA LEU A 51 1.17 -0.84 -7.87
C LEU A 51 -0.07 -1.73 -8.01
N GLY A 52 -0.28 -2.33 -9.18
CA GLY A 52 -1.39 -3.21 -9.46
C GLY A 52 -1.39 -4.48 -8.61
N PHE A 53 -0.25 -5.16 -8.46
CA PHE A 53 -0.16 -6.34 -7.59
C PHE A 53 -0.37 -5.99 -6.11
N ALA A 54 0.19 -4.87 -5.63
CA ALA A 54 -0.07 -4.37 -4.28
C ALA A 54 -1.56 -4.03 -4.05
N ALA A 55 -2.18 -3.33 -5.00
CA ALA A 55 -3.61 -2.99 -4.99
C ALA A 55 -4.51 -4.24 -5.08
N CYS A 56 -4.16 -5.24 -5.89
CA CYS A 56 -4.88 -6.52 -5.93
C CYS A 56 -4.80 -7.26 -4.59
N GLY A 57 -3.63 -7.29 -3.95
CA GLY A 57 -3.47 -7.86 -2.62
C GLY A 57 -4.37 -7.15 -1.61
N LEU A 58 -4.32 -5.82 -1.56
CA LEU A 58 -5.14 -5.05 -0.63
C LEU A 58 -6.64 -5.24 -0.90
N ALA A 59 -7.06 -5.18 -2.16
CA ALA A 59 -8.46 -5.40 -2.56
C ALA A 59 -8.95 -6.81 -2.22
N LEU A 60 -8.12 -7.85 -2.36
CA LEU A 60 -8.44 -9.20 -1.92
C LEU A 60 -8.66 -9.24 -0.40
N SER A 61 -7.75 -8.66 0.37
CA SER A 61 -7.82 -8.61 1.83
C SER A 61 -9.04 -7.84 2.37
N LEU A 62 -9.49 -6.79 1.68
CA LEU A 62 -10.74 -6.08 2.00
C LEU A 62 -11.98 -6.92 1.63
N ARG A 63 -11.96 -7.60 0.48
CA ARG A 63 -13.07 -8.45 0.03
C ARG A 63 -13.30 -9.66 0.95
N THR A 64 -12.26 -10.23 1.56
CA THR A 64 -12.36 -11.28 2.61
C THR A 64 -12.68 -10.75 4.00
N ALA A 65 -12.82 -9.42 4.17
CA ALA A 65 -12.94 -8.75 5.46
C ALA A 65 -11.77 -9.04 6.43
N THR A 66 -10.56 -9.18 5.89
CA THR A 66 -9.32 -9.33 6.67
C THR A 66 -8.26 -8.33 6.17
N PRO A 67 -8.42 -7.02 6.40
CA PRO A 67 -7.55 -5.99 5.84
C PRO A 67 -6.08 -6.25 6.20
N ASN A 68 -5.22 -6.36 5.18
CA ASN A 68 -3.80 -6.65 5.37
C ASN A 68 -2.96 -5.37 5.23
N LEU A 69 -2.48 -4.84 6.37
CA LEU A 69 -1.59 -3.68 6.43
C LEU A 69 -0.10 -4.05 6.27
N ALA A 70 0.25 -5.35 6.25
CA ALA A 70 1.61 -5.83 6.04
C ALA A 70 2.05 -5.82 4.55
N ILE A 71 1.22 -5.34 3.62
CA ILE A 71 1.50 -5.42 2.17
C ILE A 71 2.83 -4.74 1.79
N ALA A 72 3.09 -3.54 2.32
CA ALA A 72 4.36 -2.84 2.10
C ALA A 72 5.58 -3.62 2.66
N PRO A 73 5.65 -3.98 3.95
CA PRO A 73 6.79 -4.73 4.49
C PRO A 73 6.95 -6.13 3.90
N VAL A 74 5.87 -6.83 3.52
CA VAL A 74 5.95 -8.11 2.81
C VAL A 74 6.53 -7.94 1.39
N ALA A 75 6.19 -6.85 0.69
CA ALA A 75 6.81 -6.53 -0.59
C ALA A 75 8.31 -6.20 -0.44
N VAL A 76 8.69 -5.47 0.62
CA VAL A 76 10.09 -5.19 0.98
C VAL A 76 10.87 -6.49 1.24
N LEU A 77 10.32 -7.39 2.08
CA LEU A 77 10.90 -8.71 2.35
C LEU A 77 11.11 -9.53 1.06
N ALA A 78 10.10 -9.60 0.20
CA ALA A 78 10.19 -10.36 -1.05
C ALA A 78 11.21 -9.74 -2.03
N GLY A 79 11.27 -8.41 -2.11
CA GLY A 79 12.29 -7.70 -2.90
C GLY A 79 13.70 -8.02 -2.42
N TRP A 80 13.93 -8.01 -1.10
CA TRP A 80 15.20 -8.41 -0.48
C TRP A 80 15.56 -9.87 -0.76
N VAL A 81 14.69 -10.83 -0.41
CA VAL A 81 14.92 -12.27 -0.66
C VAL A 81 15.22 -12.54 -2.15
N PHE A 82 14.55 -11.85 -3.07
CA PHE A 82 14.86 -11.98 -4.50
C PHE A 82 16.28 -11.51 -4.84
N VAL A 83 16.67 -10.30 -4.39
CA VAL A 83 18.00 -9.75 -4.70
C VAL A 83 19.10 -10.61 -4.12
N THR A 84 19.01 -10.97 -2.83
CA THR A 84 20.03 -11.79 -2.16
C THR A 84 20.17 -13.13 -2.88
N ARG A 85 19.08 -13.84 -3.21
CA ARG A 85 19.18 -15.14 -3.89
C ARG A 85 19.72 -15.04 -5.31
N VAL A 86 19.44 -13.96 -6.04
CA VAL A 86 20.10 -13.71 -7.34
C VAL A 86 21.60 -13.45 -7.17
N ASN A 87 21.98 -12.69 -6.14
CA ASN A 87 23.38 -12.38 -5.84
C ASN A 87 24.15 -13.62 -5.35
N ASP A 88 23.49 -14.56 -4.66
CA ASP A 88 23.98 -15.89 -4.31
C ASP A 88 24.11 -16.84 -5.53
N GLY A 89 23.75 -16.39 -6.73
CA GLY A 89 23.86 -17.15 -7.99
C GLY A 89 22.64 -18.01 -8.34
N ALA A 90 21.52 -17.90 -7.62
CA ALA A 90 20.29 -18.58 -8.02
C ALA A 90 19.70 -17.97 -9.31
N SER A 91 19.07 -18.79 -10.14
CA SER A 91 18.39 -18.30 -11.34
C SER A 91 17.24 -17.36 -10.98
N VAL A 92 16.96 -16.38 -11.85
CA VAL A 92 15.89 -15.38 -11.65
C VAL A 92 14.54 -16.03 -11.33
N ALA A 93 14.23 -17.18 -11.95
CA ALA A 93 12.99 -17.92 -11.69
C ALA A 93 12.96 -18.55 -10.29
N VAL A 94 14.07 -19.14 -9.83
CA VAL A 94 14.19 -19.73 -8.49
C VAL A 94 14.16 -18.65 -7.42
N ALA A 95 14.89 -17.56 -7.60
CA ALA A 95 14.87 -16.41 -6.69
C ALA A 95 13.47 -15.78 -6.59
N PHE A 96 12.75 -15.64 -7.71
CA PHE A 96 11.37 -15.14 -7.74
C PHE A 96 10.43 -16.06 -6.94
N LEU A 97 10.52 -17.37 -7.17
CA LEU A 97 9.71 -18.36 -6.46
C LEU A 97 9.98 -18.33 -4.95
N LEU A 98 11.25 -18.29 -4.54
CA LEU A 98 11.65 -18.23 -3.12
C LEU A 98 11.18 -16.95 -2.43
N ALA A 99 11.24 -15.80 -3.12
CA ALA A 99 10.72 -14.53 -2.61
C ALA A 99 9.19 -14.56 -2.42
N VAL A 100 8.45 -15.12 -3.38
CA VAL A 100 7.00 -15.28 -3.27
C VAL A 100 6.61 -16.30 -2.20
N LEU A 101 7.39 -17.38 -2.02
CA LEU A 101 7.21 -18.35 -0.94
C LEU A 101 7.51 -17.74 0.44
N ALA A 102 8.51 -16.88 0.58
CA ALA A 102 8.78 -16.15 1.82
C ALA A 102 7.61 -15.22 2.18
N ALA A 103 7.09 -14.48 1.20
CA ALA A 103 5.90 -13.65 1.35
C ALA A 103 4.66 -14.48 1.73
N ALA A 104 4.47 -15.64 1.08
CA ALA A 104 3.41 -16.59 1.41
C ALA A 104 3.55 -17.13 2.84
N GLY A 105 4.77 -17.48 3.29
CA GLY A 105 5.04 -17.97 4.64
C GLY A 105 4.66 -16.96 5.72
N VAL A 106 5.07 -15.70 5.56
CA VAL A 106 4.64 -14.60 6.45
C VAL A 106 3.13 -14.41 6.41
N GLY A 107 2.54 -14.38 5.21
CA GLY A 107 1.10 -14.26 5.03
C GLY A 107 0.30 -15.43 5.63
N LEU A 108 0.89 -16.63 5.69
CA LEU A 108 0.31 -17.82 6.30
C LEU A 108 0.33 -17.72 7.83
N VAL A 109 1.48 -17.34 8.42
CA VAL A 109 1.58 -17.13 9.87
C VAL A 109 0.58 -16.06 10.34
N LEU A 110 0.50 -14.92 9.65
CA LEU A 110 -0.47 -13.87 9.96
C LEU A 110 -1.92 -14.33 9.75
N ALA A 111 -2.20 -15.09 8.67
CA ALA A 111 -3.53 -15.66 8.44
C ALA A 111 -3.96 -16.66 9.51
N LEU A 112 -3.04 -17.49 10.01
CA LEU A 112 -3.29 -18.43 11.11
C LEU A 112 -3.63 -17.67 12.39
N ILE A 113 -2.87 -16.63 12.75
CA ILE A 113 -3.18 -15.79 13.92
C ILE A 113 -4.57 -15.14 13.77
N VAL A 114 -4.87 -14.54 12.63
CA VAL A 114 -6.19 -13.91 12.37
C VAL A 114 -7.33 -14.94 12.36
N GLY A 115 -7.12 -16.11 11.76
CA GLY A 115 -8.15 -17.13 11.57
C GLY A 115 -8.42 -18.02 12.80
N LEU A 116 -7.46 -18.11 13.71
CA LEU A 116 -7.55 -18.91 14.94
C LEU A 116 -7.87 -18.07 16.19
N THR A 117 -7.67 -16.74 16.16
CA THR A 117 -7.93 -15.85 17.30
C THR A 117 -9.14 -14.92 17.07
N ALA A 118 -9.48 -14.14 18.09
CA ALA A 118 -10.46 -13.05 18.01
C ALA A 118 -9.86 -11.72 17.50
N LEU A 119 -8.55 -11.67 17.21
CA LEU A 119 -7.85 -10.42 16.94
C LEU A 119 -8.23 -9.84 15.57
N PRO A 120 -8.45 -8.51 15.46
CA PRO A 120 -8.81 -7.91 14.19
C PRO A 120 -7.63 -7.94 13.22
N ALA A 121 -7.87 -8.36 11.98
CA ALA A 121 -6.85 -8.61 10.97
C ALA A 121 -5.91 -7.42 10.70
N TRP A 122 -6.45 -6.20 10.75
CA TRP A 122 -5.66 -4.98 10.56
C TRP A 122 -4.59 -4.80 11.65
N ALA A 123 -4.89 -5.16 12.90
CA ALA A 123 -3.95 -5.03 14.01
C ALA A 123 -2.86 -6.11 13.96
N VAL A 124 -3.25 -7.36 13.69
CA VAL A 124 -2.32 -8.49 13.52
C VAL A 124 -1.36 -8.24 12.36
N THR A 125 -1.87 -7.78 11.22
CA THR A 125 -1.05 -7.50 10.05
C THR A 125 -0.21 -6.24 10.19
N LEU A 126 -0.68 -5.20 10.89
CA LEU A 126 0.15 -4.03 11.21
C LEU A 126 1.32 -4.40 12.14
N GLY A 127 1.05 -5.10 13.25
CA GLY A 127 2.08 -5.57 14.18
C GLY A 127 3.07 -6.53 13.52
N GLY A 128 2.57 -7.52 12.77
CA GLY A 128 3.40 -8.41 11.96
C GLY A 128 4.22 -7.68 10.90
N GLY A 129 3.65 -6.64 10.29
CA GLY A 129 4.34 -5.77 9.35
C GLY A 129 5.55 -5.06 9.96
N PHE A 130 5.44 -4.55 11.20
CA PHE A 130 6.58 -3.96 11.91
C PHE A 130 7.67 -5.00 12.24
N ILE A 131 7.30 -6.22 12.62
CA ILE A 131 8.27 -7.31 12.86
C ILE A 131 9.02 -7.66 11.56
N VAL A 132 8.31 -7.75 10.44
CA VAL A 132 8.91 -8.00 9.12
C VAL A 132 9.84 -6.86 8.70
N SER A 133 9.43 -5.60 8.87
CA SER A 133 10.31 -4.44 8.64
C SER A 133 11.57 -4.52 9.48
N ALA A 134 11.46 -4.76 10.79
CA ALA A 134 12.60 -4.85 11.70
C ALA A 134 13.59 -5.95 11.27
N ALA A 135 13.08 -7.13 10.91
CA ALA A 135 13.90 -8.25 10.44
C ALA A 135 14.65 -7.93 9.13
N VAL A 136 14.03 -7.21 8.18
CA VAL A 136 14.71 -6.79 6.94
C VAL A 136 15.70 -5.65 7.20
N LEU A 137 15.39 -4.70 8.09
CA LEU A 137 16.32 -3.63 8.47
C LEU A 137 17.59 -4.20 9.11
N ASP A 138 17.44 -5.17 10.01
CA ASP A 138 18.54 -5.86 10.67
C ASP A 138 19.38 -6.66 9.66
N ALA A 139 18.74 -7.53 8.87
CA ALA A 139 19.42 -8.37 7.88
C ALA A 139 20.13 -7.59 6.76
N THR A 140 19.65 -6.39 6.42
CA THR A 140 20.30 -5.48 5.45
C THR A 140 21.28 -4.49 6.08
N GLY A 141 21.31 -4.37 7.41
CA GLY A 141 21.99 -3.30 8.13
C GLY A 141 21.59 -1.90 7.63
N ALA A 142 20.29 -1.72 7.33
CA ALA A 142 19.69 -0.52 6.73
C ALA A 142 20.39 0.00 5.45
N ARG A 143 20.87 -0.90 4.59
CA ARG A 143 21.52 -0.58 3.31
C ARG A 143 20.73 -1.13 2.11
N ILE A 144 20.84 -0.43 0.98
CA ILE A 144 20.29 -0.89 -0.30
C ILE A 144 21.21 -1.98 -0.83
N GLU A 145 20.70 -3.19 -1.04
CA GLU A 145 21.46 -4.28 -1.67
C GLU A 145 21.33 -4.14 -3.19
N PRO A 146 22.42 -3.92 -3.95
CA PRO A 146 22.34 -3.79 -5.40
C PRO A 146 22.09 -5.15 -6.06
N LEU A 147 21.22 -5.19 -7.07
CA LEU A 147 21.04 -6.37 -7.91
C LEU A 147 22.19 -6.47 -8.92
N THR A 148 22.85 -7.62 -8.99
CA THR A 148 23.89 -7.90 -10.00
C THR A 148 23.40 -7.61 -11.43
N ARG A 149 24.30 -7.03 -12.25
CA ARG A 149 23.95 -6.43 -13.56
C ARG A 149 23.25 -7.39 -14.52
N ALA A 150 23.51 -8.69 -14.44
CA ALA A 150 22.92 -9.72 -15.30
C ALA A 150 21.41 -9.95 -15.09
N ALA A 151 20.87 -9.63 -13.91
CA ALA A 151 19.45 -9.87 -13.59
C ALA A 151 18.57 -8.61 -13.66
N ARG A 152 19.17 -7.43 -13.78
CA ARG A 152 18.45 -6.17 -13.96
C ARG A 152 17.85 -6.12 -15.37
N THR A 153 16.54 -5.98 -15.48
CA THR A 153 15.87 -5.79 -16.77
C THR A 153 14.62 -4.94 -16.65
N THR A 154 14.41 -4.09 -17.65
CA THR A 154 13.23 -3.24 -17.84
C THR A 154 12.19 -3.88 -18.79
N THR A 155 12.44 -5.10 -19.26
CA THR A 155 11.56 -5.81 -20.21
C THR A 155 10.55 -6.73 -19.51
N GLY A 156 9.47 -7.05 -20.22
CA GLY A 156 8.44 -7.98 -19.73
C GLY A 156 7.41 -7.38 -18.75
N PHE A 157 7.57 -6.14 -18.29
CA PHE A 157 6.58 -5.50 -17.39
C PHE A 157 5.19 -5.35 -18.01
N GLY A 158 5.06 -5.23 -19.34
CA GLY A 158 3.75 -5.27 -20.02
C GLY A 158 2.99 -6.58 -19.81
N VAL A 159 3.71 -7.72 -19.78
CA VAL A 159 3.11 -9.02 -19.45
C VAL A 159 2.66 -9.04 -17.99
N TRP A 160 3.48 -8.54 -17.07
CA TRP A 160 3.10 -8.46 -15.65
C TRP A 160 1.91 -7.52 -15.40
N ALA A 161 1.79 -6.41 -16.13
CA ALA A 161 0.62 -5.53 -16.08
C ALA A 161 -0.64 -6.25 -16.60
N ALA A 162 -0.53 -7.05 -17.67
CA ALA A 162 -1.64 -7.88 -18.16
C ALA A 162 -2.03 -8.98 -17.16
N VAL A 163 -1.06 -9.67 -16.54
CA VAL A 163 -1.32 -10.66 -15.48
C VAL A 163 -1.98 -10.01 -14.28
N PHE A 164 -1.53 -8.82 -13.85
CA PHE A 164 -2.21 -8.03 -12.83
C PHE A 164 -3.67 -7.78 -13.18
N ALA A 165 -3.96 -7.30 -14.40
CA ALA A 165 -5.33 -7.00 -14.83
C ALA A 165 -6.22 -8.25 -14.82
N VAL A 166 -5.72 -9.38 -15.35
CA VAL A 166 -6.41 -10.68 -15.33
C VAL A 166 -6.68 -11.16 -13.90
N VAL A 167 -5.71 -11.06 -12.99
CA VAL A 167 -5.88 -11.42 -11.57
C VAL A 167 -6.89 -10.50 -10.88
N SER A 168 -6.87 -9.19 -11.19
CA SER A 168 -7.79 -8.21 -10.60
C SER A 168 -9.24 -8.46 -11.01
N ILE A 169 -9.46 -8.59 -12.33
CA ILE A 169 -10.78 -8.82 -12.94
C ILE A 169 -11.30 -10.21 -12.54
N GLY A 170 -10.46 -11.25 -12.66
CA GLY A 170 -10.81 -12.62 -12.28
C GLY A 170 -11.15 -12.73 -10.79
N GLY A 171 -10.39 -12.07 -9.92
CA GLY A 171 -10.70 -11.99 -8.49
C GLY A 171 -12.02 -11.26 -8.22
N ALA A 172 -12.31 -10.17 -8.92
CA ALA A 172 -13.57 -9.45 -8.76
C ALA A 172 -14.78 -10.26 -9.26
N VAL A 173 -14.67 -10.93 -10.41
CA VAL A 173 -15.69 -11.86 -10.95
C VAL A 173 -15.92 -13.04 -10.00
N LEU A 174 -14.85 -13.63 -9.46
CA LEU A 174 -14.96 -14.72 -8.48
C LEU A 174 -15.70 -14.27 -7.20
N PHE A 175 -15.48 -13.04 -6.74
CA PHE A 175 -16.21 -12.45 -5.61
C PHE A 175 -17.65 -11.99 -5.93
N ALA A 176 -18.03 -11.92 -7.21
CA ALA A 176 -19.44 -11.73 -7.59
C ALA A 176 -20.28 -12.99 -7.29
N VAL A 177 -19.67 -14.18 -7.29
CA VAL A 177 -20.32 -15.45 -6.97
C VAL A 177 -20.79 -15.46 -5.50
N PRO A 178 -22.10 -15.56 -5.21
CA PRO A 178 -22.62 -15.43 -3.84
C PRO A 178 -22.08 -16.50 -2.87
N ALA A 179 -21.80 -17.72 -3.36
CA ALA A 179 -21.24 -18.80 -2.55
C ALA A 179 -19.81 -18.49 -2.07
N VAL A 180 -18.93 -18.08 -2.98
CA VAL A 180 -17.56 -17.63 -2.67
C VAL A 180 -17.59 -16.49 -1.66
N ARG A 181 -18.42 -15.46 -1.92
CA ARG A 181 -18.55 -14.31 -1.02
C ARG A 181 -19.03 -14.72 0.37
N ARG A 182 -20.02 -15.61 0.48
CA ARG A 182 -20.50 -16.13 1.79
C ARG A 182 -19.40 -16.87 2.55
N LEU A 183 -18.65 -17.74 1.87
CA LEU A 183 -17.55 -18.50 2.48
C LEU A 183 -16.43 -17.59 2.97
N LEU A 184 -15.96 -16.67 2.13
CA LEU A 184 -14.75 -15.89 2.38
C LEU A 184 -14.95 -14.66 3.28
N THR A 185 -16.18 -14.19 3.47
CA THR A 185 -16.49 -13.00 4.29
C THR A 185 -16.84 -13.31 5.75
N ALA A 186 -16.61 -14.54 6.22
CA ALA A 186 -16.96 -14.97 7.58
C ALA A 186 -16.20 -14.25 8.72
N ASN A 187 -15.18 -13.45 8.38
CA ASN A 187 -14.49 -12.55 9.32
C ASN A 187 -15.23 -11.22 9.58
N ARG A 188 -16.38 -10.98 8.94
CA ARG A 188 -17.22 -9.80 9.24
C ARG A 188 -17.85 -9.91 10.63
N PRO A 189 -17.88 -8.82 11.41
CA PRO A 189 -18.76 -8.71 12.56
C PRO A 189 -20.22 -8.90 12.16
N VAL A 190 -20.94 -9.78 12.86
CA VAL A 190 -22.38 -9.97 12.68
C VAL A 190 -23.11 -9.02 13.64
N ALA A 191 -24.06 -8.24 13.11
CA ALA A 191 -24.94 -7.40 13.93
C ALA A 191 -25.85 -8.31 14.76
N GLY A 192 -25.71 -8.26 16.09
CA GLY A 192 -26.40 -9.16 17.02
C GLY A 192 -25.50 -9.76 18.12
N GLY A 193 -24.18 -9.56 18.05
CA GLY A 193 -23.24 -10.06 19.05
C GLY A 193 -22.70 -11.45 18.70
N ASP A 194 -21.87 -11.52 17.65
CA ASP A 194 -21.01 -12.69 17.44
C ASP A 194 -20.02 -12.76 18.63
N ASP A 195 -20.07 -13.84 19.41
CA ASP A 195 -19.11 -14.10 20.49
C ASP A 195 -17.67 -14.04 19.94
N PRO A 196 -16.83 -13.08 20.40
CA PRO A 196 -15.47 -12.94 19.91
C PRO A 196 -14.63 -14.21 20.10
N ALA A 197 -14.87 -14.96 21.19
CA ALA A 197 -14.13 -16.16 21.55
C ALA A 197 -14.50 -17.37 20.68
N ARG A 198 -15.63 -17.34 19.96
CA ARG A 198 -16.10 -18.51 19.20
C ARG A 198 -15.34 -18.67 17.88
N TRP A 199 -14.47 -19.68 17.86
CA TRP A 199 -13.78 -20.14 16.64
C TRP A 199 -14.78 -20.67 15.60
N ARG A 200 -14.50 -20.39 14.32
CA ARG A 200 -15.33 -20.81 13.16
C ARG A 200 -14.39 -21.14 11.99
N PRO A 201 -14.47 -22.33 11.36
CA PRO A 201 -13.56 -22.71 10.27
C PRO A 201 -13.63 -21.76 9.06
N ALA A 202 -14.79 -21.14 8.81
CA ALA A 202 -14.93 -20.15 7.74
C ALA A 202 -14.13 -18.85 8.00
N LYS A 203 -13.91 -18.44 9.26
CA LYS A 203 -13.00 -17.32 9.60
C LYS A 203 -11.59 -17.63 9.12
N LEU A 204 -11.10 -18.83 9.44
CA LEU A 204 -9.79 -19.32 9.01
C LEU A 204 -9.66 -19.38 7.48
N VAL A 205 -10.65 -19.92 6.76
CA VAL A 205 -10.63 -19.94 5.27
C VAL A 205 -10.58 -18.51 4.70
N GLY A 206 -11.38 -17.58 5.22
CA GLY A 206 -11.35 -16.18 4.81
C GLY A 206 -10.01 -15.49 5.11
N ALA A 207 -9.37 -15.81 6.24
CA ALA A 207 -8.07 -15.27 6.62
C ALA A 207 -6.92 -15.85 5.77
N LEU A 208 -6.92 -17.16 5.48
CA LEU A 208 -5.95 -17.80 4.59
C LEU A 208 -6.04 -17.20 3.18
N VAL A 209 -7.22 -17.16 2.57
CA VAL A 209 -7.38 -16.57 1.23
C VAL A 209 -7.06 -15.07 1.23
N GLY A 210 -7.49 -14.35 2.27
CA GLY A 210 -7.35 -12.91 2.37
C GLY A 210 -5.93 -12.44 2.63
N VAL A 211 -5.36 -12.87 3.75
CA VAL A 211 -4.06 -12.40 4.26
C VAL A 211 -2.90 -13.12 3.56
N THR A 212 -2.97 -14.44 3.36
CA THR A 212 -1.92 -15.17 2.63
C THR A 212 -1.96 -14.85 1.14
N GLY A 213 -3.16 -14.81 0.53
CA GLY A 213 -3.31 -14.41 -0.87
C GLY A 213 -2.85 -12.97 -1.14
N SER A 214 -3.15 -12.02 -0.25
CA SER A 214 -2.64 -10.65 -0.39
C SER A 214 -1.13 -10.55 -0.19
N ALA A 215 -0.55 -11.37 0.69
CA ALA A 215 0.89 -11.43 0.90
C ALA A 215 1.63 -11.99 -0.32
N VAL A 216 1.10 -13.02 -0.98
CA VAL A 216 1.63 -13.53 -2.26
C VAL A 216 1.65 -12.43 -3.33
N LEU A 217 0.55 -11.68 -3.49
CA LEU A 217 0.46 -10.58 -4.46
C LEU A 217 1.40 -9.42 -4.09
N ALA A 218 1.52 -9.08 -2.81
CA ALA A 218 2.52 -8.14 -2.31
C ALA A 218 3.96 -8.60 -2.61
N GLY A 219 4.23 -9.91 -2.47
CA GLY A 219 5.52 -10.50 -2.81
C GLY A 219 5.89 -10.31 -4.29
N VAL A 220 4.94 -10.57 -5.20
CA VAL A 220 5.12 -10.30 -6.64
C VAL A 220 5.41 -8.82 -6.89
N SER A 221 4.66 -7.90 -6.27
CA SER A 221 4.93 -6.45 -6.33
C SER A 221 6.35 -6.11 -5.86
N GLY A 222 6.80 -6.71 -4.76
CA GLY A 222 8.14 -6.54 -4.19
C GLY A 222 9.26 -6.95 -5.16
N VAL A 223 9.17 -8.14 -5.73
CA VAL A 223 10.15 -8.64 -6.71
C VAL A 223 10.17 -7.78 -7.98
N LEU A 224 9.00 -7.37 -8.48
CA LEU A 224 8.90 -6.49 -9.64
C LEU A 224 9.50 -5.10 -9.35
N SER A 225 9.32 -4.58 -8.14
CA SER A 225 9.96 -3.34 -7.67
C SER A 225 11.49 -3.47 -7.66
N ALA A 226 12.02 -4.52 -7.01
CA ALA A 226 13.46 -4.78 -6.95
C ALA A 226 14.12 -4.96 -8.32
N ARG A 227 13.41 -5.54 -9.31
CA ARG A 227 13.87 -5.63 -10.71
C ARG A 227 13.88 -4.28 -11.43
N LEU A 228 12.90 -3.41 -11.16
CA LEU A 228 12.82 -2.06 -11.75
C LEU A 228 13.88 -1.12 -11.18
N THR A 229 14.03 -1.07 -9.86
CA THR A 229 15.07 -0.27 -9.16
C THR A 229 16.46 -0.87 -9.37
N GLY A 230 16.54 -2.18 -9.58
CA GLY A 230 17.78 -2.93 -9.71
C GLY A 230 18.52 -3.07 -8.38
N GLY A 231 17.76 -3.26 -7.28
CA GLY A 231 18.27 -3.47 -5.93
C GLY A 231 17.13 -3.55 -4.89
N ALA A 232 17.41 -4.19 -3.76
CA ALA A 232 16.48 -4.30 -2.64
C ALA A 232 16.48 -3.01 -1.82
N MET A 233 15.30 -2.43 -1.62
CA MET A 233 15.10 -1.37 -0.64
C MET A 233 14.87 -2.01 0.74
N PHE A 234 15.45 -1.43 1.79
CA PHE A 234 15.27 -1.87 3.18
C PHE A 234 14.02 -1.26 3.84
N THR A 235 13.34 -0.30 3.19
CA THR A 235 12.15 0.39 3.70
C THR A 235 11.07 0.50 2.63
N ASP A 236 9.81 0.73 3.02
CA ASP A 236 8.72 0.97 2.07
C ASP A 236 8.98 2.26 1.28
N SER A 237 8.66 2.22 -0.01
CA SER A 237 8.68 3.39 -0.91
C SER A 237 7.35 4.16 -0.88
N GLY A 238 6.60 4.05 0.22
CA GLY A 238 5.25 4.58 0.40
C GLY A 238 4.19 3.90 -0.44
N GLN A 239 4.35 2.61 -0.79
CA GLN A 239 3.45 1.93 -1.72
C GLN A 239 2.05 1.67 -1.13
N LEU A 240 1.95 1.47 0.18
CA LEU A 240 0.67 1.19 0.84
C LEU A 240 -0.35 2.33 0.69
N PRO A 241 0.00 3.63 0.89
CA PRO A 241 -0.87 4.75 0.55
C PRO A 241 -1.39 4.76 -0.90
N TYR A 242 -0.53 4.54 -1.90
CA TYR A 242 -0.96 4.50 -3.31
C TYR A 242 -1.87 3.31 -3.60
N ALA A 243 -1.55 2.12 -3.05
CA ALA A 243 -2.38 0.93 -3.19
C ALA A 243 -3.75 1.13 -2.53
N LEU A 244 -3.79 1.74 -1.34
CA LEU A 244 -5.04 2.07 -0.65
C LEU A 244 -5.87 3.07 -1.44
N ALA A 245 -5.26 4.15 -1.95
CA ALA A 245 -5.93 5.11 -2.81
C ALA A 245 -6.51 4.45 -4.07
N ALA A 246 -5.74 3.61 -4.76
CA ALA A 246 -6.21 2.89 -5.95
C ALA A 246 -7.35 1.90 -5.64
N VAL A 247 -7.31 1.21 -4.51
CA VAL A 247 -8.36 0.24 -4.12
C VAL A 247 -9.66 0.94 -3.72
N LEU A 248 -9.57 2.05 -2.99
CA LEU A 248 -10.74 2.85 -2.58
C LEU A 248 -11.35 3.59 -3.77
N LEU A 249 -10.52 4.22 -4.61
CA LEU A 249 -10.95 4.88 -5.86
C LEU A 249 -11.54 3.86 -6.83
N GLY A 250 -11.00 2.63 -6.88
CA GLY A 250 -11.55 1.48 -7.61
C GLY A 250 -12.88 0.93 -7.07
N GLY A 251 -13.48 1.59 -6.06
CA GLY A 251 -14.79 1.26 -5.53
C GLY A 251 -14.84 0.03 -4.63
N VAL A 252 -13.69 -0.46 -4.13
CA VAL A 252 -13.67 -1.61 -3.22
C VAL A 252 -14.09 -1.15 -1.82
N SER A 253 -15.27 -1.59 -1.38
CA SER A 253 -15.77 -1.32 -0.04
C SER A 253 -14.79 -1.81 1.04
N VAL A 254 -14.46 -0.96 2.02
CA VAL A 254 -13.71 -1.35 3.24
C VAL A 254 -14.43 -2.45 4.02
N PHE A 255 -15.77 -2.44 3.99
CA PHE A 255 -16.61 -3.48 4.57
C PHE A 255 -16.77 -4.71 3.64
N GLY A 256 -16.11 -4.71 2.47
CA GLY A 256 -16.12 -5.76 1.43
C GLY A 256 -17.49 -6.03 0.79
N ARG A 257 -18.50 -5.20 1.03
CA ARG A 257 -19.90 -5.48 0.70
C ARG A 257 -20.16 -5.52 -0.81
N ARG A 258 -19.56 -4.59 -1.55
CA ARG A 258 -19.60 -4.47 -3.01
C ARG A 258 -18.25 -3.93 -3.53
N ALA A 259 -17.95 -4.19 -4.79
CA ALA A 259 -16.75 -3.71 -5.49
C ALA A 259 -16.98 -3.76 -7.00
N GLY A 260 -16.30 -2.89 -7.75
CA GLY A 260 -16.23 -2.99 -9.22
C GLY A 260 -15.46 -4.22 -9.71
N VAL A 261 -15.67 -4.57 -10.98
CA VAL A 261 -14.95 -5.61 -11.73
C VAL A 261 -13.66 -5.04 -12.33
N PHE A 262 -13.76 -3.88 -12.99
CA PHE A 262 -12.64 -3.19 -13.63
C PHE A 262 -12.08 -2.06 -12.76
N GLY A 263 -12.84 -1.59 -11.76
CA GLY A 263 -12.50 -0.41 -10.95
C GLY A 263 -11.07 -0.36 -10.41
N VAL A 264 -10.53 -1.47 -9.88
CA VAL A 264 -9.13 -1.51 -9.37
C VAL A 264 -8.11 -1.33 -10.50
N VAL A 265 -8.34 -1.92 -11.67
CA VAL A 265 -7.44 -1.77 -12.84
C VAL A 265 -7.42 -0.32 -13.31
N LEU A 266 -8.60 0.29 -13.48
CA LEU A 266 -8.74 1.67 -13.92
C LEU A 266 -8.15 2.66 -12.90
N ALA A 267 -8.40 2.44 -11.61
CA ALA A 267 -7.87 3.29 -10.55
C ALA A 267 -6.34 3.16 -10.38
N VAL A 268 -5.74 1.98 -10.61
CA VAL A 268 -4.27 1.84 -10.65
C VAL A 268 -3.67 2.63 -11.81
N VAL A 269 -4.30 2.65 -12.99
CA VAL A 269 -3.87 3.48 -14.14
C VAL A 269 -3.96 4.98 -13.80
N VAL A 270 -5.04 5.41 -13.15
CA VAL A 270 -5.18 6.81 -12.68
C VAL A 270 -4.10 7.16 -11.65
N ILE A 271 -3.89 6.34 -10.62
CA ILE A 271 -2.94 6.64 -9.53
C ILE A 271 -1.48 6.60 -10.01
N ASP A 272 -1.06 5.58 -10.77
CA ASP A 272 0.31 5.56 -11.32
C ASP A 272 0.50 6.72 -12.31
N GLY A 273 -0.49 7.01 -13.15
CA GLY A 273 -0.42 8.08 -14.13
C GLY A 273 -0.32 9.47 -13.48
N VAL A 274 -1.13 9.77 -12.46
CA VAL A 274 -1.06 11.03 -11.70
C VAL A 274 0.28 11.14 -10.95
N ARG A 275 0.73 10.07 -10.27
CA ARG A 275 2.04 10.04 -9.61
C ARG A 275 3.18 10.32 -10.61
N ARG A 276 3.08 9.75 -11.81
CA ARG A 276 4.08 9.90 -12.87
C ARG A 276 4.06 11.28 -13.50
N TRP A 277 2.89 11.89 -13.65
CA TRP A 277 2.75 13.30 -14.03
C TRP A 277 3.47 14.20 -13.03
N GLN A 278 3.15 14.04 -11.75
CA GLN A 278 3.74 14.81 -10.66
C GLN A 278 5.28 14.69 -10.62
N ALA A 279 5.81 13.49 -10.89
CA ALA A 279 7.25 13.28 -11.01
C ALA A 279 7.88 13.99 -12.22
N LEU A 280 7.16 14.14 -13.35
CA LEU A 280 7.63 14.90 -14.52
C LEU A 280 7.63 16.41 -14.27
N GLU A 281 6.64 16.91 -13.53
CA GLU A 281 6.51 18.33 -13.11
C GLU A 281 7.42 18.69 -11.91
N GLY A 282 8.23 17.75 -11.42
CA GLY A 282 9.10 17.97 -10.25
C GLY A 282 8.36 18.20 -8.92
N VAL A 283 7.09 17.78 -8.82
CA VAL A 283 6.26 17.95 -7.62
C VAL A 283 6.85 17.15 -6.45
N GLY A 284 7.10 17.83 -5.33
CA GLY A 284 7.69 17.23 -4.13
C GLY A 284 6.81 16.15 -3.49
N ALA A 285 7.43 15.32 -2.63
CA ALA A 285 6.75 14.17 -2.02
C ALA A 285 5.52 14.53 -1.18
N ALA A 286 5.53 15.67 -0.47
CA ALA A 286 4.41 16.11 0.36
C ALA A 286 3.12 16.43 -0.45
N PRO A 287 3.14 17.30 -1.49
CA PRO A 287 1.96 17.51 -2.34
C PRO A 287 1.54 16.26 -3.13
N ALA A 288 2.46 15.37 -3.49
CA ALA A 288 2.13 14.09 -4.13
C ALA A 288 1.34 13.15 -3.18
N LEU A 289 1.77 13.04 -1.92
CA LEU A 289 1.05 12.29 -0.89
C LEU A 289 -0.29 12.95 -0.55
N LEU A 290 -0.37 14.29 -0.51
CA LEU A 290 -1.65 15.01 -0.33
C LEU A 290 -2.64 14.68 -1.44
N THR A 291 -2.20 14.70 -2.71
CA THR A 291 -3.05 14.33 -3.86
C THR A 291 -3.54 12.89 -3.73
N THR A 292 -2.67 11.98 -3.32
CA THR A 292 -3.00 10.56 -3.11
C THR A 292 -4.04 10.39 -2.00
N GLY A 293 -3.90 11.14 -0.90
CA GLY A 293 -4.89 11.19 0.18
C GLY A 293 -6.24 11.73 -0.26
N ILE A 294 -6.27 12.81 -1.06
CA ILE A 294 -7.49 13.36 -1.64
C ILE A 294 -8.19 12.32 -2.52
N LEU A 295 -7.46 11.63 -3.40
CA LEU A 295 -8.03 10.58 -4.26
C LEU A 295 -8.56 9.38 -3.46
N ALA A 296 -7.91 9.00 -2.36
CA ALA A 296 -8.41 7.99 -1.43
C ALA A 296 -9.73 8.41 -0.75
N VAL A 297 -9.82 9.68 -0.30
CA VAL A 297 -11.04 10.25 0.31
C VAL A 297 -12.18 10.34 -0.71
N VAL A 298 -11.91 10.76 -1.95
CA VAL A 298 -12.88 10.75 -3.05
C VAL A 298 -13.41 9.32 -3.29
N GLY A 299 -12.53 8.31 -3.32
CA GLY A 299 -12.93 6.91 -3.40
C GLY A 299 -13.87 6.47 -2.26
N LEU A 300 -13.55 6.84 -1.02
CA LEU A 300 -14.41 6.56 0.15
C LEU A 300 -15.79 7.23 0.05
N LEU A 301 -15.83 8.51 -0.34
CA LEU A 301 -17.08 9.27 -0.51
C LEU A 301 -17.95 8.65 -1.61
N VAL A 302 -17.35 8.21 -2.72
CA VAL A 302 -18.05 7.53 -3.81
C VAL A 302 -18.57 6.16 -3.36
N VAL A 303 -17.76 5.35 -2.68
CA VAL A 303 -18.22 4.06 -2.10
C VAL A 303 -19.41 4.27 -1.16
N TRP A 304 -19.35 5.28 -0.28
CA TRP A 304 -20.44 5.64 0.62
C TRP A 304 -21.70 6.06 -0.15
N LEU A 305 -21.57 6.89 -1.19
CA LEU A 305 -22.67 7.34 -2.04
C LEU A 305 -23.32 6.16 -2.79
N LEU A 306 -22.52 5.27 -3.38
CA LEU A 306 -22.99 4.06 -4.06
C LEU A 306 -23.76 3.14 -3.10
N GLU A 307 -23.31 3.01 -1.85
CA GLU A 307 -24.05 2.30 -0.81
C GLU A 307 -25.34 3.00 -0.38
N LEU A 308 -25.37 4.34 -0.34
CA LEU A 308 -26.55 5.12 0.02
C LEU A 308 -27.64 4.98 -1.06
N VAL A 309 -27.26 5.09 -2.34
CA VAL A 309 -28.16 4.86 -3.48
C VAL A 309 -28.65 3.41 -3.48
N GLY A 310 -27.74 2.44 -3.31
CA GLY A 310 -28.11 1.01 -3.24
C GLY A 310 -29.10 0.68 -2.11
N ARG A 311 -28.99 1.35 -0.96
CA ARG A 311 -29.97 1.23 0.14
C ARG A 311 -31.35 1.80 -0.22
N ARG A 312 -31.40 2.92 -0.94
CA ARG A 312 -32.66 3.58 -1.35
C ARG A 312 -33.40 2.86 -2.49
N VAL A 313 -32.70 2.06 -3.29
CA VAL A 313 -33.31 1.25 -4.39
C VAL A 313 -33.78 -0.13 -3.91
N ALA A 314 -33.28 -0.63 -2.77
CA ALA A 314 -33.65 -1.93 -2.20
C ALA A 314 -34.99 -2.06 -1.42
N PRO A 315 -35.76 -1.02 -1.04
CA PRO A 315 -36.84 -1.18 -0.04
C PRO A 315 -38.16 -1.76 -0.57
N LEU A 316 -38.28 -2.13 -1.86
CA LEU A 316 -39.55 -2.57 -2.47
C LEU A 316 -39.67 -4.07 -2.75
N SER A 317 -38.70 -4.90 -2.34
CA SER A 317 -38.81 -6.37 -2.46
C SER A 317 -38.88 -7.12 -1.13
N ALA A 318 -39.28 -6.45 -0.05
CA ALA A 318 -39.85 -7.10 1.13
C ALA A 318 -41.33 -7.49 0.85
N VAL A 319 -41.54 -8.28 -0.21
CA VAL A 319 -42.82 -8.97 -0.40
C VAL A 319 -42.94 -9.98 0.73
N ALA A 320 -44.02 -9.86 1.51
CA ALA A 320 -44.29 -10.77 2.60
C ALA A 320 -44.27 -12.23 2.12
N PHE A 321 -43.60 -13.11 2.85
CA PHE A 321 -43.73 -14.55 2.65
C PHE A 321 -45.10 -15.00 3.19
N PRO A 322 -46.05 -15.47 2.35
CA PRO A 322 -47.25 -16.12 2.85
C PRO A 322 -46.84 -17.48 3.42
N GLY A 323 -46.84 -17.61 4.75
CA GLY A 323 -46.45 -18.86 5.43
C GLY A 323 -45.84 -18.67 6.82
N ALA A 324 -45.36 -17.48 7.17
CA ALA A 324 -45.03 -17.16 8.55
C ALA A 324 -46.32 -16.92 9.35
N ALA A 325 -46.82 -17.98 10.01
CA ALA A 325 -47.87 -17.82 11.01
C ALA A 325 -47.41 -16.81 12.07
N PRO A 326 -48.27 -15.86 12.51
CA PRO A 326 -47.88 -14.91 13.53
C PRO A 326 -47.67 -15.64 14.86
N GLY A 327 -46.41 -15.81 15.24
CA GLY A 327 -46.07 -16.13 16.63
C GLY A 327 -46.63 -15.03 17.54
N PRO A 328 -47.06 -15.36 18.77
CA PRO A 328 -47.65 -14.38 19.68
C PRO A 328 -46.70 -13.19 19.87
N LEU A 329 -47.22 -11.99 19.68
CA LEU A 329 -46.46 -10.75 19.77
C LEU A 329 -45.78 -10.65 21.14
N PRO A 330 -44.48 -10.29 21.22
CA PRO A 330 -43.86 -9.99 22.50
C PRO A 330 -44.56 -8.77 23.10
N VAL A 331 -45.12 -8.95 24.30
CA VAL A 331 -45.75 -7.88 25.08
C VAL A 331 -44.75 -6.75 25.26
N ALA A 332 -45.21 -5.50 25.07
CA ALA A 332 -44.39 -4.31 25.12
C ALA A 332 -43.88 -4.02 26.55
N GLY A 333 -42.78 -4.68 26.93
CA GLY A 333 -41.98 -4.32 28.11
C GLY A 333 -41.15 -3.08 27.81
N GLY A 334 -41.52 -1.95 28.39
CA GLY A 334 -40.83 -0.66 28.18
C GLY A 334 -39.37 -0.69 28.64
N PHE A 335 -38.47 -0.22 27.78
CA PHE A 335 -37.05 -0.08 28.09
C PHE A 335 -36.80 1.21 28.87
N VAL A 336 -36.67 1.12 30.20
CA VAL A 336 -36.25 2.23 31.05
C VAL A 336 -34.72 2.20 31.19
N PRO A 337 -33.98 3.28 30.89
CA PRO A 337 -32.52 3.30 31.05
C PRO A 337 -32.15 3.34 32.54
N ALA A 338 -31.30 2.41 32.98
CA ALA A 338 -30.83 2.35 34.36
C ALA A 338 -29.74 3.41 34.62
N GLY A 339 -30.04 4.38 35.50
CA GLY A 339 -29.07 5.36 35.97
C GLY A 339 -29.56 6.11 37.21
N ALA A 340 -28.82 5.98 38.32
CA ALA A 340 -28.90 6.71 39.59
C ALA A 340 -30.12 6.50 40.52
N GLY A 341 -29.84 6.44 41.83
CA GLY A 341 -30.72 6.95 42.90
C GLY A 341 -31.63 5.93 43.61
N ALA A 342 -31.38 5.71 44.90
CA ALA A 342 -32.33 5.11 45.86
C ALA A 342 -33.11 6.24 46.60
N PRO A 343 -33.96 5.98 47.63
CA PRO A 343 -34.56 4.73 48.09
C PRO A 343 -36.10 4.80 48.33
N GLY A 344 -36.72 3.63 48.59
CA GLY A 344 -37.88 3.49 49.48
C GLY A 344 -39.28 3.33 48.85
N PHE A 345 -39.94 2.20 49.15
CA PHE A 345 -41.14 2.12 50.02
C PHE A 345 -41.54 0.64 50.23
N VAL A 346 -42.10 0.27 51.38
CA VAL A 346 -42.54 -1.09 51.73
C VAL A 346 -43.98 -1.05 52.22
N PRO A 347 -44.88 -1.88 51.67
CA PRO A 347 -45.64 -2.84 52.50
C PRO A 347 -45.95 -4.17 51.76
N ALA A 348 -46.44 -5.25 52.37
CA ALA A 348 -46.34 -5.80 53.72
C ALA A 348 -46.95 -7.24 53.70
N GLY A 349 -46.44 -8.16 54.52
CA GLY A 349 -46.97 -9.54 54.65
C GLY A 349 -46.28 -10.58 53.75
N ALA A 350 -46.00 -11.82 54.19
CA ALA A 350 -46.33 -12.46 55.46
C ALA A 350 -45.28 -13.50 55.94
N SER A 351 -45.14 -13.59 57.28
CA SER A 351 -44.72 -14.75 58.10
C SER A 351 -43.54 -15.65 57.67
N SER A 352 -42.45 -15.58 58.45
CA SER A 352 -41.45 -16.65 58.63
C SER A 352 -41.98 -17.82 59.50
N PRO A 353 -41.25 -18.95 59.59
CA PRO A 353 -40.47 -19.21 60.81
C PRO A 353 -39.02 -19.68 60.57
N VAL A 354 -38.23 -19.74 61.67
CA VAL A 354 -36.75 -19.70 61.76
C VAL A 354 -36.30 -20.39 63.08
N PRO A 355 -35.05 -20.90 63.25
CA PRO A 355 -34.03 -21.39 62.30
C PRO A 355 -33.89 -22.94 62.48
N PRO A 356 -32.87 -23.62 63.11
CA PRO A 356 -31.49 -23.30 63.55
C PRO A 356 -30.37 -24.00 62.74
N GLY A 357 -29.12 -23.50 62.82
CA GLY A 357 -27.89 -24.29 62.57
C GLY A 357 -26.85 -23.72 61.61
N SER A 358 -25.85 -22.98 62.14
CA SER A 358 -24.55 -22.64 61.48
C SER A 358 -23.41 -23.11 62.42
N PRO A 359 -22.21 -23.50 61.94
CA PRO A 359 -21.17 -22.58 61.38
C PRO A 359 -20.44 -23.22 60.16
N ALA A 360 -19.36 -22.72 59.54
CA ALA A 360 -18.44 -21.57 59.67
C ALA A 360 -18.12 -21.07 58.23
N GLY A 361 -17.50 -19.93 57.90
CA GLY A 361 -16.41 -19.18 58.52
C GLY A 361 -15.29 -18.99 57.48
N LEU A 362 -15.17 -17.81 56.87
CA LEU A 362 -14.05 -17.42 56.00
C LEU A 362 -13.63 -15.95 56.29
N PRO A 363 -12.33 -15.61 56.18
CA PRO A 363 -11.78 -14.37 56.74
C PRO A 363 -11.91 -13.13 55.83
N ALA A 364 -11.76 -11.97 56.46
CA ALA A 364 -11.90 -10.65 55.84
C ALA A 364 -10.76 -10.29 54.87
N GLN A 365 -11.10 -9.49 53.86
CA GLN A 365 -10.16 -8.83 52.95
C GLN A 365 -9.84 -7.41 53.47
N PRO A 366 -8.57 -6.97 53.52
CA PRO A 366 -8.22 -5.67 54.09
C PRO A 366 -8.58 -4.50 53.16
N ALA A 367 -9.00 -3.38 53.75
CA ALA A 367 -9.41 -2.18 53.04
C ALA A 367 -8.21 -1.40 52.45
N GLY A 368 -8.38 -0.89 51.22
CA GLY A 368 -7.48 0.10 50.63
C GLY A 368 -7.74 1.52 51.18
N PRO A 369 -6.73 2.43 51.15
CA PRO A 369 -6.85 3.76 51.74
C PRO A 369 -7.83 4.67 50.99
N ALA A 370 -8.48 5.57 51.76
CA ALA A 370 -9.59 6.39 51.30
C ALA A 370 -9.19 7.49 50.30
N SER A 371 -10.06 7.70 49.31
CA SER A 371 -10.04 8.86 48.41
C SER A 371 -10.44 10.14 49.15
N ALA A 372 -9.57 11.17 49.09
CA ALA A 372 -9.87 12.49 49.62
C ALA A 372 -10.95 13.23 48.78
N PRO A 373 -11.77 14.12 49.39
CA PRO A 373 -12.84 14.83 48.69
C PRO A 373 -12.30 15.97 47.79
N PRO A 374 -13.07 16.42 46.78
CA PRO A 374 -12.63 17.46 45.84
C PRO A 374 -12.59 18.85 46.50
N GLY A 375 -11.43 19.49 46.48
CA GLY A 375 -11.28 20.89 46.89
C GLY A 375 -11.80 21.86 45.84
N THR A 376 -12.52 22.90 46.29
CA THR A 376 -12.96 24.03 45.48
C THR A 376 -11.79 24.97 45.16
N TYR A 377 -11.53 25.23 43.87
CA TYR A 377 -10.60 26.28 43.45
C TYR A 377 -11.38 27.57 43.09
N PRO A 378 -10.95 28.75 43.58
CA PRO A 378 -11.56 30.03 43.21
C PRO A 378 -11.17 30.46 41.79
N PRO A 379 -11.99 31.29 41.11
CA PRO A 379 -11.75 31.68 39.72
C PRO A 379 -10.76 32.84 39.58
N GLY A 380 -9.85 32.71 38.62
CA GLY A 380 -9.27 33.86 37.90
C GLY A 380 -7.91 34.37 38.34
N THR A 381 -6.85 33.84 37.74
CA THR A 381 -5.70 34.62 37.23
C THR A 381 -5.06 33.87 36.06
N PHE A 382 -5.24 34.36 34.83
CA PHE A 382 -4.46 33.87 33.68
C PHE A 382 -3.09 34.55 33.69
N ALA A 383 -2.05 33.80 34.05
CA ALA A 383 -0.68 34.21 33.74
C ALA A 383 -0.43 34.02 32.23
N PRO A 384 0.25 34.96 31.53
CA PRO A 384 0.68 34.75 30.16
C PRO A 384 1.70 33.60 30.08
N PRO A 385 1.77 32.87 28.95
CA PRO A 385 2.72 31.77 28.79
C PRO A 385 4.17 32.30 28.84
N PRO A 386 5.11 31.52 29.42
CA PRO A 386 6.51 31.89 29.40
C PRO A 386 7.06 31.92 27.96
N PRO A 387 8.07 32.77 27.67
CA PRO A 387 8.70 32.79 26.36
C PRO A 387 9.34 31.42 26.03
N PRO A 388 9.39 31.02 24.75
CA PRO A 388 9.87 29.70 24.36
C PRO A 388 11.34 29.50 24.76
N MET A 389 11.62 28.44 25.50
CA MET A 389 12.99 28.05 25.84
C MET A 389 13.73 27.59 24.56
N SER A 390 14.73 28.36 24.16
CA SER A 390 15.67 27.99 23.11
C SER A 390 16.65 26.92 23.62
N GLY A 391 16.30 25.64 23.47
CA GLY A 391 17.20 24.54 23.88
C GLY A 391 16.55 23.16 23.91
N GLY A 392 16.39 22.52 22.75
CA GLY A 392 15.95 21.13 22.60
C GLY A 392 16.44 20.58 21.25
N PRO A 393 16.80 19.28 21.15
CA PRO A 393 17.66 18.81 20.06
C PRO A 393 16.94 18.77 18.70
N VAL A 394 17.49 19.51 17.74
CA VAL A 394 17.13 19.40 16.32
C VAL A 394 17.77 18.12 15.76
N PHE A 395 16.96 17.26 15.13
CA PHE A 395 17.48 16.14 14.35
C PHE A 395 18.30 16.66 13.17
N GLY A 396 19.60 16.34 13.16
CA GLY A 396 20.56 16.94 12.26
C GLY A 396 20.34 16.58 10.78
N GLN A 397 20.24 17.61 9.95
CA GLN A 397 20.73 17.55 8.56
C GLN A 397 22.26 17.39 8.61
N PRO A 398 22.88 16.59 7.71
CA PRO A 398 24.34 16.52 7.62
C PRO A 398 24.89 17.85 7.08
N THR A 399 25.46 18.67 7.96
CA THR A 399 26.22 19.85 7.57
C THR A 399 27.59 19.43 7.05
N TYR A 400 27.87 19.67 5.78
CA TYR A 400 29.23 19.62 5.25
C TYR A 400 30.07 20.73 5.91
N PRO A 401 31.27 20.44 6.43
CA PRO A 401 32.10 21.45 7.05
C PRO A 401 32.69 22.39 5.99
N THR A 402 32.38 23.68 6.11
CA THR A 402 33.10 24.76 5.40
C THR A 402 34.56 24.76 5.87
N PRO A 403 35.58 24.85 4.98
CA PRO A 403 36.97 24.86 5.41
C PRO A 403 37.30 26.08 6.27
N GLN A 404 37.74 25.86 7.51
CA GLN A 404 38.41 26.91 8.28
C GLN A 404 39.82 27.12 7.73
N ALA A 405 40.11 28.36 7.32
CA ALA A 405 41.47 28.79 7.03
C ALA A 405 42.25 28.97 8.34
N GLY A 406 43.38 28.28 8.50
CA GLY A 406 44.27 28.47 9.65
C GLY A 406 44.75 27.19 10.35
N ALA A 407 45.36 26.26 9.63
CA ALA A 407 46.22 25.22 10.22
C ALA A 407 47.48 25.05 9.35
N PRO A 408 48.69 24.86 9.92
CA PRO A 408 49.92 24.88 9.14
C PRO A 408 50.30 23.49 8.60
N GLY A 409 50.88 23.43 7.41
CA GLY A 409 51.76 22.32 7.01
C GLY A 409 51.14 21.21 6.16
N TYR A 410 50.65 21.52 4.96
CA TYR A 410 50.68 20.57 3.84
C TYR A 410 51.40 21.23 2.64
N PRO A 411 52.35 20.54 1.98
CA PRO A 411 52.95 21.05 0.76
C PRO A 411 51.89 21.14 -0.35
N PRO A 412 51.93 22.16 -1.22
CA PRO A 412 50.96 22.30 -2.30
C PRO A 412 51.06 21.13 -3.29
N LEU A 413 49.91 20.61 -3.70
CA LEU A 413 49.83 19.64 -4.80
C LEU A 413 50.35 20.29 -6.10
N PRO A 414 51.09 19.54 -6.94
CA PRO A 414 51.56 20.07 -8.21
C PRO A 414 50.38 20.43 -9.12
N PRO A 415 50.48 21.49 -9.94
CA PRO A 415 49.43 21.87 -10.87
C PRO A 415 49.18 20.77 -11.91
N PRO A 416 47.93 20.56 -12.35
CA PRO A 416 47.64 19.60 -13.41
C PRO A 416 48.33 20.00 -14.72
N PRO A 417 48.82 19.04 -15.52
CA PRO A 417 49.49 19.35 -16.78
C PRO A 417 48.51 19.99 -17.77
N ALA A 418 48.86 21.17 -18.26
CA ALA A 418 48.10 21.86 -19.29
C ALA A 418 48.25 21.13 -20.65
N GLY A 419 47.11 20.84 -21.31
CA GLY A 419 47.10 20.45 -22.73
C GLY A 419 46.63 19.04 -23.11
N GLY A 420 46.12 18.23 -22.18
CA GLY A 420 45.57 16.89 -22.51
C GLY A 420 44.07 16.89 -22.75
N GLN A 421 43.61 16.60 -23.98
CA GLN A 421 42.22 16.14 -24.19
C GLN A 421 42.02 14.78 -23.51
N PRO A 422 40.86 14.51 -22.88
CA PRO A 422 40.58 13.21 -22.28
C PRO A 422 40.47 12.14 -23.38
N ALA A 423 41.40 11.20 -23.39
CA ALA A 423 41.39 10.09 -24.33
C ALA A 423 40.15 9.20 -24.12
N ILE A 424 39.45 8.91 -25.23
CA ILE A 424 38.33 7.96 -25.25
C ILE A 424 38.90 6.56 -24.93
N PRO A 425 38.36 5.83 -23.94
CA PRO A 425 38.83 4.47 -23.64
C PRO A 425 38.59 3.53 -24.82
N GLN A 426 39.67 2.98 -25.37
CA GLN A 426 39.60 1.89 -26.35
C GLN A 426 38.98 0.64 -25.70
N PRO A 427 38.16 -0.14 -26.42
CA PRO A 427 37.60 -1.38 -25.89
C PRO A 427 38.69 -2.43 -25.67
N TRP A 428 38.62 -3.13 -24.53
CA TRP A 428 39.60 -4.13 -24.13
C TRP A 428 39.58 -5.36 -25.05
N THR A 429 40.73 -5.67 -25.66
CA THR A 429 40.94 -6.94 -26.38
C THR A 429 41.15 -8.09 -25.41
N VAL A 430 40.30 -9.13 -25.50
CA VAL A 430 40.43 -10.37 -24.73
C VAL A 430 41.46 -11.30 -25.40
N PRO A 431 42.49 -11.79 -24.69
CA PRO A 431 43.41 -12.77 -25.25
C PRO A 431 42.80 -14.19 -25.24
N GLY A 432 42.80 -14.86 -26.39
CA GLY A 432 42.79 -16.32 -26.49
C GLY A 432 41.44 -17.03 -26.36
N THR A 433 40.76 -17.24 -27.51
CA THR A 433 39.99 -18.48 -27.76
C THR A 433 40.23 -18.93 -29.20
N GLY A 434 40.19 -20.25 -29.43
CA GLY A 434 40.74 -20.89 -30.63
C GLY A 434 39.87 -20.83 -31.88
N ALA A 435 40.46 -21.30 -32.98
CA ALA A 435 39.98 -21.27 -34.36
C ALA A 435 38.51 -21.67 -34.59
N ALA A 436 37.85 -20.90 -35.47
CA ALA A 436 36.68 -21.29 -36.25
C ALA A 436 36.83 -20.75 -37.70
N PRO A 437 36.17 -21.35 -38.71
CA PRO A 437 36.66 -21.26 -40.10
C PRO A 437 36.38 -19.93 -40.82
N GLN A 438 37.22 -19.63 -41.82
CA GLN A 438 37.08 -18.45 -42.69
C GLN A 438 35.86 -18.55 -43.60
N VAL A 439 35.14 -17.44 -43.74
CA VAL A 439 34.13 -17.20 -44.79
C VAL A 439 34.73 -16.27 -45.85
N PRO A 440 34.50 -16.48 -47.17
CA PRO A 440 35.17 -15.70 -48.21
C PRO A 440 34.80 -14.21 -48.22
N SER A 441 35.81 -13.38 -48.50
CA SER A 441 35.69 -11.93 -48.65
C SER A 441 34.92 -11.52 -49.91
N GLN A 442 34.07 -10.50 -49.79
CA GLN A 442 33.53 -9.76 -50.94
C GLN A 442 34.47 -8.61 -51.35
N PRO A 443 34.49 -8.22 -52.64
CA PRO A 443 35.45 -7.24 -53.16
C PRO A 443 35.14 -5.80 -52.73
N VAL A 444 36.20 -5.04 -52.52
CA VAL A 444 36.18 -3.62 -52.15
C VAL A 444 35.99 -2.75 -53.39
N SER A 445 35.05 -1.79 -53.33
CA SER A 445 34.89 -0.73 -54.35
C SER A 445 35.83 0.47 -54.07
N PRO A 446 36.35 1.14 -55.11
CA PRO A 446 37.30 2.24 -54.96
C PRO A 446 36.65 3.55 -54.45
N PRO A 447 37.44 4.47 -53.86
CA PRO A 447 36.93 5.74 -53.35
C PRO A 447 36.65 6.75 -54.47
N VAL A 448 35.54 7.46 -54.36
CA VAL A 448 35.20 8.61 -55.22
C VAL A 448 35.80 9.89 -54.64
N SER A 449 36.55 10.62 -55.45
CA SER A 449 37.14 11.92 -55.13
C SER A 449 36.12 13.06 -55.15
N GLY A 450 36.06 13.86 -54.09
CA GLY A 450 35.23 15.07 -53.97
C GLY A 450 36.04 16.38 -54.00
N PRO A 451 35.50 17.48 -54.58
CA PRO A 451 36.16 18.78 -54.71
C PRO A 451 36.07 19.66 -53.42
N PRO A 452 36.72 20.84 -53.36
CA PRO A 452 37.25 21.38 -52.10
C PRO A 452 36.32 22.29 -51.29
N SER A 453 36.82 22.60 -50.08
CA SER A 453 36.28 23.46 -49.03
C SER A 453 35.91 24.89 -49.44
N THR A 454 34.82 25.40 -48.84
CA THR A 454 34.56 26.83 -48.64
C THR A 454 34.17 27.08 -47.18
N ASP A 455 35.04 27.71 -46.41
CA ASP A 455 34.74 28.13 -45.03
C ASP A 455 33.80 29.35 -45.01
N PRO A 456 32.77 29.38 -44.14
CA PRO A 456 32.02 30.59 -43.84
C PRO A 456 32.77 31.45 -42.79
N PRO A 457 32.62 32.80 -42.82
CA PRO A 457 33.33 33.68 -41.91
C PRO A 457 32.84 33.56 -40.45
N GLY A 458 33.78 33.72 -39.52
CA GLY A 458 33.52 33.52 -38.08
C GLY A 458 32.62 34.60 -37.45
N TYR A 459 31.72 34.14 -36.57
CA TYR A 459 30.97 35.01 -35.66
C TYR A 459 31.84 35.39 -34.44
N PRO A 460 31.76 36.66 -33.95
CA PRO A 460 32.37 37.03 -32.69
C PRO A 460 31.65 36.39 -31.49
N PRO A 461 32.35 36.08 -30.38
CA PRO A 461 31.75 35.49 -29.20
C PRO A 461 30.80 36.45 -28.48
N ALA A 462 29.69 35.92 -27.97
CA ALA A 462 28.71 36.69 -27.21
C ALA A 462 29.27 37.14 -25.84
N PRO A 463 28.93 38.34 -25.35
CA PRO A 463 29.36 38.81 -24.03
C PRO A 463 28.65 38.05 -22.90
N PRO A 464 29.30 37.89 -21.72
CA PRO A 464 28.72 37.18 -20.59
C PRO A 464 27.55 37.96 -19.94
N PRO A 465 26.57 37.26 -19.35
CA PRO A 465 25.40 37.90 -18.75
C PRO A 465 25.74 38.64 -17.44
N SER A 466 25.47 39.94 -17.41
CA SER A 466 25.56 40.77 -16.20
C SER A 466 24.34 40.56 -15.30
N TRP A 467 24.53 39.97 -14.12
CA TRP A 467 23.50 39.88 -13.08
C TRP A 467 23.55 41.12 -12.17
N PRO A 468 22.40 41.74 -11.82
CA PRO A 468 22.37 42.81 -10.82
C PRO A 468 22.63 42.28 -9.41
N PRO A 469 23.24 43.08 -8.51
CA PRO A 469 23.44 42.68 -7.12
C PRO A 469 22.11 42.55 -6.38
N ARG A 470 21.99 41.52 -5.54
CA ARG A 470 20.90 41.43 -4.56
C ARG A 470 21.16 42.42 -3.42
N GLN A 471 20.12 43.15 -3.04
CA GLN A 471 20.03 43.85 -1.75
C GLN A 471 19.48 42.88 -0.69
#